data_AF-A0A1Y1UVF7-F1
#
_entry.id   AF-A0A1Y1UVF7-F1
#
_cell.length_a   1.000
_cell.length_b   1.000
_cell.length_c   1.000
_cell.angle_alpha   90.00
_cell.angle_beta   90.00
_cell.angle_gamma   90.00
#
_symmetry.space_group_name_H-M   'P 1'
#
loop_
_entity.id
_entity.type
_entity.pdbx_description
1 polymer ?
#
loop_
_entity_poly.entity_id
_entity_poly.type
_entity_poly.pdbx_seq_one_letter_code
_entity_poly.pdbx_strand_id
1 'polypeptide(L)'
;MKCNFILQLLFLALKQIIQCNSKNVPTIEDIKSYKYGSDPFTLAIIGDSGTTKEAKKVMELSSFDALLHLGDFDYNCLPDKYFIEVLNQQRSYQFMGVAGNHDAIPQCNKDIAQKFLNNIYYHMVSDKNNKTTCEFSASKYMWSCVYKNMRIIGLTPGVSGADSRKEQLSFLKTHLRDAKEDWKICSWHFYDKYYHTGKYQQYGNIVSGDRDGDESFYDYCKDHGAIIFSAHDHVYARTKVMLKFTKPVIDKFDENADGTVVQIRNGATFNILSGTGGYEVYVEQGEQKNYNHWRKKYAKGDNNENAKRFGGLFCNFNVDGNNRKAYCQFLRINSSEKVFDSFYIYRNDDPGSVTYKNIDENFEYEKLKAYKIENNIQDEPIIEKDETNKKDDPHSVKENND
;
A
#
# COMPACT_ATOMS: atom_id res chain seq x y z
N MET A 1 -68.03 51.52 10.65
CA MET A 1 -67.69 50.17 11.17
C MET A 1 -67.51 49.26 9.96
N LYS A 2 -66.40 48.49 9.86
CA LYS A 2 -65.95 47.66 8.71
C LYS A 2 -65.06 48.35 7.65
N CYS A 3 -63.88 48.83 8.06
CA CYS A 3 -62.77 49.04 7.11
C CYS A 3 -61.37 48.80 7.71
N ASN A 4 -61.27 48.18 8.89
CA ASN A 4 -60.00 48.02 9.60
C ASN A 4 -59.60 46.57 9.91
N PHE A 5 -60.35 45.58 9.43
CA PHE A 5 -60.06 44.16 9.73
C PHE A 5 -59.38 43.39 8.60
N ILE A 6 -59.35 43.93 7.36
CA ILE A 6 -58.76 43.22 6.20
C ILE A 6 -57.26 43.51 6.05
N LEU A 7 -56.79 44.69 6.49
CA LEU A 7 -55.37 45.06 6.33
C LEU A 7 -54.44 44.40 7.36
N GLN A 8 -54.94 44.07 8.56
CA GLN A 8 -54.12 43.39 9.59
C GLN A 8 -53.97 41.88 9.33
N LEU A 9 -54.90 41.25 8.62
CA LEU A 9 -54.79 39.85 8.22
C LEU A 9 -53.82 39.65 7.04
N LEU A 10 -53.67 40.65 6.16
CA LEU A 10 -52.65 40.61 5.10
C LEU A 10 -51.21 40.76 5.65
N PHE A 11 -51.01 41.51 6.74
CA PHE A 11 -49.68 41.63 7.37
C PHE A 11 -49.27 40.41 8.20
N LEU A 12 -50.22 39.61 8.72
CA LEU A 12 -49.90 38.33 9.33
C LEU A 12 -49.71 37.21 8.30
N ALA A 13 -50.40 37.26 7.16
CA ALA A 13 -50.22 36.27 6.09
C ALA A 13 -48.90 36.46 5.32
N LEU A 14 -48.36 37.68 5.21
CA LEU A 14 -47.04 37.91 4.60
C LEU A 14 -45.85 37.63 5.54
N LYS A 15 -46.07 37.44 6.84
CA LYS A 15 -45.02 36.99 7.78
C LYS A 15 -44.82 35.47 7.80
N GLN A 16 -45.61 34.71 7.03
CA GLN A 16 -45.56 33.25 7.00
C GLN A 16 -44.97 32.64 5.72
N ILE A 17 -44.45 33.45 4.79
CA ILE A 17 -43.76 32.93 3.58
C ILE A 17 -42.46 33.69 3.33
N ILE A 18 -41.57 33.71 4.33
CA ILE A 18 -40.12 33.65 4.11
C ILE A 18 -39.56 32.75 5.21
N GLN A 19 -39.94 31.47 5.20
CA GLN A 19 -38.95 30.46 5.56
C GLN A 19 -37.96 30.45 4.40
N CYS A 20 -36.98 31.36 4.46
CA CYS A 20 -35.69 31.04 3.88
C CYS A 20 -35.27 29.77 4.62
N ASN A 21 -35.54 28.61 4.03
CA ASN A 21 -34.70 27.45 4.25
C ASN A 21 -33.32 27.92 3.80
N SER A 22 -32.54 28.53 4.70
CA SER A 22 -31.09 28.51 4.57
C SER A 22 -30.78 27.02 4.54
N LYS A 23 -30.60 26.47 3.33
CA LYS A 23 -30.06 25.13 3.19
C LYS A 23 -28.73 25.21 3.93
N ASN A 24 -28.65 24.62 5.12
CA ASN A 24 -27.41 24.58 5.88
C ASN A 24 -26.32 24.11 4.92
N VAL A 25 -25.26 24.90 4.77
CA VAL A 25 -24.13 24.52 3.93
C VAL A 25 -23.57 23.23 4.52
N PRO A 26 -23.58 22.10 3.78
CA PRO A 26 -23.11 20.84 4.32
C PRO A 26 -21.65 20.97 4.75
N THR A 27 -21.37 20.51 5.96
CA THR A 27 -20.01 20.40 6.49
C THR A 27 -19.40 19.06 6.10
N ILE A 28 -18.10 18.89 6.34
CA ILE A 28 -17.42 17.59 6.15
C ILE A 28 -18.04 16.51 7.05
N GLU A 29 -18.57 16.88 8.22
CA GLU A 29 -19.24 15.95 9.12
C GLU A 29 -20.55 15.41 8.51
N ASP A 30 -21.29 16.28 7.80
CA ASP A 30 -22.57 15.93 7.17
C ASP A 30 -22.42 14.94 6.01
N ILE A 31 -21.22 14.82 5.45
CA ILE A 31 -20.92 13.96 4.29
C ILE A 31 -20.10 12.72 4.66
N LYS A 32 -19.96 12.38 5.95
CA LYS A 32 -19.19 11.19 6.37
C LYS A 32 -19.69 9.90 5.72
N SER A 33 -21.01 9.71 5.65
CA SER A 33 -21.64 8.54 5.02
C SER A 33 -21.71 8.61 3.50
N TYR A 34 -21.39 9.77 2.90
CA TYR A 34 -21.39 9.93 1.45
C TYR A 34 -20.26 9.10 0.82
N LYS A 35 -20.62 8.21 -0.11
CA LYS A 35 -19.64 7.37 -0.81
C LYS A 35 -19.01 8.17 -1.95
N TYR A 36 -17.71 8.40 -1.87
CA TYR A 36 -16.93 9.13 -2.86
C TYR A 36 -15.54 8.53 -3.00
N GLY A 37 -14.93 8.64 -4.18
CA GLY A 37 -13.60 8.09 -4.45
C GLY A 37 -13.59 6.59 -4.74
N SER A 38 -12.46 5.93 -4.45
CA SER A 38 -12.23 4.52 -4.76
C SER A 38 -12.64 3.60 -3.61
N ASP A 39 -13.19 2.43 -3.91
CA ASP A 39 -13.59 1.47 -2.87
C ASP A 39 -12.38 1.05 -2.00
N PRO A 40 -12.47 1.18 -0.67
CA PRO A 40 -11.46 0.65 0.25
C PRO A 40 -11.33 -0.87 0.12
N PHE A 41 -10.12 -1.37 0.40
CA PHE A 41 -9.87 -2.81 0.51
C PHE A 41 -8.60 -3.08 1.32
N THR A 42 -8.52 -4.26 1.92
CA THR A 42 -7.37 -4.69 2.71
C THR A 42 -6.62 -5.82 2.02
N LEU A 43 -5.32 -5.63 1.79
CA LEU A 43 -4.39 -6.66 1.32
C LEU A 43 -3.59 -7.20 2.51
N ALA A 44 -3.59 -8.51 2.71
CA ALA A 44 -2.65 -9.20 3.58
C ALA A 44 -1.39 -9.58 2.79
N ILE A 45 -0.20 -9.34 3.34
CA ILE A 45 1.10 -9.67 2.75
C ILE A 45 1.88 -10.55 3.72
N ILE A 46 2.05 -11.82 3.35
CA ILE A 46 2.60 -12.87 4.22
C ILE A 46 3.57 -13.72 3.38
N GLY A 47 4.75 -14.05 3.90
CA GLY A 47 5.64 -15.07 3.35
C GLY A 47 6.06 -16.04 4.45
N ASP A 48 6.69 -17.14 4.05
CA ASP A 48 7.39 -18.06 4.97
C ASP A 48 6.46 -18.61 6.07
N SER A 49 5.23 -18.96 5.66
CA SER A 49 4.17 -19.33 6.59
C SER A 49 4.28 -20.78 7.05
N GLY A 50 4.60 -21.69 6.13
CA GLY A 50 4.47 -23.11 6.38
C GLY A 50 3.01 -23.52 6.67
N THR A 51 2.83 -24.71 7.22
CA THR A 51 1.48 -25.26 7.55
C THR A 51 1.25 -25.39 9.05
N THR A 52 1.89 -24.56 9.86
CA THR A 52 1.81 -24.67 11.33
C THR A 52 0.45 -24.18 11.84
N LYS A 53 0.10 -24.53 13.09
CA LYS A 53 -1.08 -23.94 13.75
C LYS A 53 -0.93 -22.42 13.91
N GLU A 54 0.31 -21.95 14.05
CA GLU A 54 0.64 -20.53 14.10
C GLU A 54 0.39 -19.83 12.77
N ALA A 55 0.71 -20.45 11.63
CA ALA A 55 0.40 -19.92 10.30
C ALA A 55 -1.10 -19.64 10.14
N LYS A 56 -1.96 -20.56 10.59
CA LYS A 56 -3.42 -20.37 10.60
C LYS A 56 -3.84 -19.19 11.49
N LYS A 57 -3.24 -19.05 12.67
CA LYS A 57 -3.49 -17.90 13.56
C LYS A 57 -3.03 -16.57 12.97
N VAL A 58 -1.97 -16.56 12.17
CA VAL A 58 -1.53 -15.34 11.45
C VAL A 58 -2.60 -14.89 10.45
N MET A 59 -3.22 -15.83 9.74
CA MET A 59 -4.35 -15.54 8.85
C MET A 59 -5.58 -14.97 9.59
N GLU A 60 -5.71 -15.21 10.89
CA GLU A 60 -6.82 -14.73 11.73
C GLU A 60 -6.53 -13.38 12.41
N LEU A 61 -5.34 -12.79 12.20
CA LEU A 61 -4.94 -11.53 12.85
C LEU A 61 -5.79 -10.34 12.42
N SER A 62 -6.32 -10.34 11.20
CA SER A 62 -7.20 -9.28 10.69
C SER A 62 -8.09 -9.85 9.59
N SER A 63 -9.24 -9.22 9.36
CA SER A 63 -9.99 -9.40 8.12
C SER A 63 -9.22 -8.77 6.95
N PHE A 64 -9.28 -9.40 5.78
CA PHE A 64 -8.71 -8.88 4.54
C PHE A 64 -9.51 -9.35 3.32
N ASP A 65 -9.39 -8.60 2.23
CA ASP A 65 -10.11 -8.85 0.97
C ASP A 65 -9.25 -9.63 -0.04
N ALA A 66 -7.93 -9.53 0.09
CA ALA A 66 -6.97 -10.23 -0.75
C ALA A 66 -5.72 -10.65 0.05
N LEU A 67 -5.10 -11.76 -0.34
CA LEU A 67 -3.83 -12.26 0.18
C LEU A 67 -2.79 -12.26 -0.95
N LEU A 68 -1.65 -11.62 -0.68
CA LEU A 68 -0.41 -11.79 -1.41
C LEU A 68 0.52 -12.69 -0.57
N HIS A 69 0.74 -13.92 -1.02
CA HIS A 69 1.70 -14.82 -0.39
C HIS A 69 3.06 -14.78 -1.10
N LEU A 70 4.14 -14.53 -0.37
CA LEU A 70 5.49 -14.29 -0.90
C LEU A 70 6.36 -15.56 -0.99
N GLY A 71 5.74 -16.73 -1.17
CA GLY A 71 6.44 -18.02 -1.28
C GLY A 71 6.76 -18.72 0.03
N ASP A 72 7.28 -19.94 -0.12
CA ASP A 72 7.57 -20.91 0.94
C ASP A 72 6.34 -21.30 1.74
N PHE A 73 5.48 -22.10 1.08
CA PHE A 73 4.14 -22.40 1.58
C PHE A 73 4.11 -23.49 2.66
N ASP A 74 4.98 -24.50 2.61
CA ASP A 74 4.85 -25.67 3.49
C ASP A 74 6.15 -26.15 4.17
N TYR A 75 7.31 -25.96 3.53
CA TYR A 75 8.64 -26.43 3.95
C TYR A 75 8.83 -27.96 4.07
N ASN A 76 7.86 -28.77 3.65
CA ASN A 76 7.92 -30.24 3.79
C ASN A 76 7.70 -30.96 2.45
N CYS A 77 7.67 -30.23 1.34
CA CYS A 77 7.40 -30.79 0.02
C CYS A 77 6.04 -31.48 -0.06
N LEU A 78 5.04 -30.95 0.64
CA LEU A 78 3.65 -31.39 0.62
C LEU A 78 2.80 -30.35 -0.13
N PRO A 79 2.78 -30.39 -1.48
CA PRO A 79 2.30 -29.29 -2.32
C PRO A 79 0.82 -28.93 -2.14
N ASP A 80 0.01 -29.84 -1.60
CA ASP A 80 -1.41 -29.58 -1.35
C ASP A 80 -1.68 -29.01 0.04
N LYS A 81 -0.76 -29.22 0.99
CA LYS A 81 -1.05 -29.08 2.42
C LYS A 81 -1.39 -27.65 2.80
N TYR A 82 -0.62 -26.67 2.36
CA TYR A 82 -0.91 -25.25 2.59
C TYR A 82 -2.27 -24.86 2.01
N PHE A 83 -2.55 -25.27 0.77
CA PHE A 83 -3.76 -24.88 0.06
C PHE A 83 -5.04 -25.46 0.67
N ILE A 84 -4.94 -26.67 1.24
CA ILE A 84 -6.03 -27.32 1.97
C ILE A 84 -6.19 -26.73 3.37
N GLU A 85 -5.09 -26.63 4.12
CA GLU A 85 -5.15 -26.40 5.55
C GLU A 85 -5.10 -24.93 5.99
N VAL A 86 -4.40 -24.07 5.22
CA VAL A 86 -4.15 -22.68 5.58
C VAL A 86 -4.92 -21.74 4.65
N LEU A 87 -4.72 -21.86 3.33
CA LEU A 87 -5.45 -21.04 2.37
C LEU A 87 -6.95 -21.34 2.42
N ASN A 88 -7.29 -22.64 2.53
CA ASN A 88 -8.63 -23.17 2.68
C ASN A 88 -9.57 -22.84 1.48
N GLN A 89 -10.19 -23.86 0.88
CA GLN A 89 -11.08 -23.69 -0.28
C GLN A 89 -12.38 -22.91 0.01
N GLN A 90 -12.78 -22.79 1.28
CA GLN A 90 -13.93 -22.01 1.72
C GLN A 90 -13.63 -20.52 1.91
N ARG A 91 -12.43 -20.03 1.58
CA ARG A 91 -12.07 -18.61 1.66
C ARG A 91 -13.01 -17.69 0.88
N SER A 92 -13.15 -16.46 1.38
CA SER A 92 -13.90 -15.35 0.76
C SER A 92 -13.02 -14.27 0.13
N TYR A 93 -11.74 -14.23 0.47
CA TYR A 93 -10.75 -13.27 -0.02
C TYR A 93 -10.08 -13.76 -1.31
N GLN A 94 -9.48 -12.86 -2.10
CA GLN A 94 -8.68 -13.18 -3.30
C GLN A 94 -7.27 -13.67 -2.93
N PHE A 95 -6.60 -14.41 -3.79
CA PHE A 95 -5.27 -14.98 -3.57
C PHE A 95 -4.34 -14.72 -4.75
N MET A 96 -3.13 -14.26 -4.45
CA MET A 96 -1.99 -14.19 -5.36
C MET A 96 -0.77 -14.77 -4.66
N GLY A 97 -0.02 -15.64 -5.35
CA GLY A 97 1.10 -16.35 -4.76
C GLY A 97 2.36 -16.27 -5.61
N VAL A 98 3.48 -15.96 -4.97
CA VAL A 98 4.83 -16.13 -5.52
C VAL A 98 5.36 -17.49 -5.09
N ALA A 99 6.10 -18.20 -5.94
CA ALA A 99 6.81 -19.41 -5.53
C ALA A 99 8.15 -19.04 -4.87
N GLY A 100 8.45 -19.65 -3.72
CA GLY A 100 9.72 -19.54 -3.02
C GLY A 100 10.66 -20.70 -3.33
N ASN A 101 11.81 -20.75 -2.67
CA ASN A 101 12.77 -21.83 -2.91
C ASN A 101 12.32 -23.17 -2.33
N HIS A 102 11.53 -23.20 -1.25
CA HIS A 102 10.95 -24.43 -0.72
C HIS A 102 9.78 -24.97 -1.56
N ASP A 103 9.30 -24.19 -2.52
CA ASP A 103 8.25 -24.60 -3.46
C ASP A 103 8.82 -25.12 -4.79
N ALA A 104 10.16 -25.13 -4.92
CA ALA A 104 10.88 -25.36 -6.17
C ALA A 104 11.99 -26.41 -6.03
N ILE A 105 12.66 -26.71 -7.14
CA ILE A 105 13.91 -27.50 -7.12
C ILE A 105 15.06 -26.64 -6.58
N PRO A 106 16.12 -27.21 -6.00
CA PRO A 106 16.28 -28.63 -5.63
C PRO A 106 15.65 -28.99 -4.27
N GLN A 107 15.07 -28.04 -3.53
CA GLN A 107 14.49 -28.30 -2.20
C GLN A 107 13.43 -29.41 -2.25
N CYS A 108 12.58 -29.36 -3.27
CA CYS A 108 11.70 -30.46 -3.63
C CYS A 108 12.14 -31.10 -4.96
N ASN A 109 11.71 -32.33 -5.20
CA ASN A 109 11.92 -32.94 -6.52
C ASN A 109 11.07 -32.21 -7.58
N LYS A 110 11.41 -32.44 -8.86
CA LYS A 110 10.80 -31.75 -10.00
C LYS A 110 9.27 -31.89 -10.05
N ASP A 111 8.74 -33.07 -9.78
CA ASP A 111 7.30 -33.34 -9.86
C ASP A 111 6.53 -32.61 -8.76
N ILE A 112 7.10 -32.57 -7.55
CA ILE A 112 6.54 -31.82 -6.42
C ILE A 112 6.60 -30.32 -6.68
N ALA A 113 7.74 -29.80 -7.14
CA ALA A 113 7.90 -28.39 -7.50
C ALA A 113 6.89 -27.96 -8.56
N GLN A 114 6.71 -28.78 -9.61
CA GLN A 114 5.70 -28.53 -10.64
C GLN A 114 4.28 -28.53 -10.06
N LYS A 115 4.00 -29.39 -9.07
CA LYS A 115 2.71 -29.46 -8.40
C LYS A 115 2.44 -28.23 -7.52
N PHE A 116 3.45 -27.69 -6.81
CA PHE A 116 3.33 -26.40 -6.14
C PHE A 116 2.93 -25.29 -7.11
N LEU A 117 3.65 -25.16 -8.22
CA LEU A 117 3.37 -24.14 -9.23
C LEU A 117 1.97 -24.28 -9.81
N ASN A 118 1.53 -25.51 -10.07
CA ASN A 118 0.18 -25.80 -10.55
C ASN A 118 -0.89 -25.42 -9.51
N ASN A 119 -0.66 -25.67 -8.22
CA ASN A 119 -1.58 -25.30 -7.15
C ASN A 119 -1.67 -23.78 -6.98
N ILE A 120 -0.54 -23.07 -7.02
CA ILE A 120 -0.50 -21.60 -7.01
C ILE A 120 -1.33 -21.06 -8.17
N TYR A 121 -1.03 -21.50 -9.40
CA TYR A 121 -1.73 -21.09 -10.61
C TYR A 121 -3.24 -21.39 -10.51
N TYR A 122 -3.61 -22.62 -10.14
CA TYR A 122 -5.01 -23.04 -10.01
C TYR A 122 -5.79 -22.12 -9.07
N HIS A 123 -5.23 -21.81 -7.90
CA HIS A 123 -5.92 -20.94 -6.93
C HIS A 123 -6.00 -19.48 -7.37
N MET A 124 -5.07 -19.02 -8.22
CA MET A 124 -5.10 -17.68 -8.80
C MET A 124 -6.10 -17.53 -9.96
N VAL A 125 -6.46 -18.62 -10.66
CA VAL A 125 -7.41 -18.58 -11.79
C VAL A 125 -8.77 -19.23 -11.50
N SER A 126 -8.95 -19.84 -10.32
CA SER A 126 -10.22 -20.42 -9.89
C SER A 126 -11.33 -19.38 -9.70
N ASP A 127 -12.59 -19.82 -9.66
CA ASP A 127 -13.76 -18.95 -9.39
C ASP A 127 -13.70 -18.23 -8.03
N LYS A 128 -12.89 -18.73 -7.09
CA LYS A 128 -12.63 -18.06 -5.81
C LYS A 128 -11.75 -16.81 -5.96
N ASN A 129 -11.17 -16.60 -7.14
CA ASN A 129 -10.34 -15.45 -7.50
C ASN A 129 -10.97 -14.56 -8.58
N ASN A 130 -12.30 -14.59 -8.71
CA ASN A 130 -13.04 -13.92 -9.78
C ASN A 130 -13.04 -12.39 -9.74
N LYS A 131 -12.44 -11.75 -8.74
CA LYS A 131 -12.29 -10.28 -8.67
C LYS A 131 -10.90 -9.81 -9.09
N THR A 132 -10.01 -10.73 -9.44
CA THR A 132 -8.68 -10.44 -9.99
C THR A 132 -8.62 -10.83 -11.45
N THR A 133 -7.98 -10.00 -12.27
CA THR A 133 -7.63 -10.34 -13.65
C THR A 133 -6.12 -10.52 -13.72
N CYS A 134 -5.65 -11.70 -14.11
CA CYS A 134 -4.23 -12.04 -14.11
C CYS A 134 -3.74 -12.47 -15.49
N GLU A 135 -2.59 -11.95 -15.88
CA GLU A 135 -1.80 -12.41 -17.01
C GLU A 135 -0.59 -13.19 -16.49
N PHE A 136 -0.30 -14.35 -17.08
CA PHE A 136 0.80 -15.23 -16.67
C PHE A 136 1.82 -15.38 -17.79
N SER A 137 3.10 -15.55 -17.42
CA SER A 137 4.10 -16.06 -18.35
C SER A 137 3.76 -17.49 -18.80
N ALA A 138 4.35 -17.92 -19.91
CA ALA A 138 4.20 -19.30 -20.38
C ALA A 138 4.65 -20.34 -19.32
N SER A 139 5.67 -20.01 -18.55
CA SER A 139 6.20 -20.82 -17.45
C SER A 139 5.30 -20.82 -16.21
N LYS A 140 4.41 -19.82 -16.06
CA LYS A 140 3.56 -19.53 -14.88
C LYS A 140 4.31 -19.07 -13.62
N TYR A 141 5.65 -18.97 -13.67
CA TYR A 141 6.45 -18.44 -12.56
C TYR A 141 6.38 -16.92 -12.43
N MET A 142 5.86 -16.23 -13.44
CA MET A 142 5.65 -14.78 -13.43
C MET A 142 4.20 -14.46 -13.75
N TRP A 143 3.68 -13.42 -13.11
CA TRP A 143 2.31 -12.98 -13.35
C TRP A 143 2.15 -11.49 -13.06
N SER A 144 1.15 -10.89 -13.69
CA SER A 144 0.68 -9.53 -13.45
C SER A 144 -0.82 -9.57 -13.25
N CYS A 145 -1.27 -9.23 -12.05
CA CYS A 145 -2.68 -9.19 -11.69
C CYS A 145 -3.15 -7.77 -11.45
N VAL A 146 -4.40 -7.50 -11.80
CA VAL A 146 -5.13 -6.30 -11.40
C VAL A 146 -6.22 -6.70 -10.41
N TYR A 147 -6.22 -6.05 -9.25
CA TYR A 147 -7.26 -6.17 -8.24
C TYR A 147 -7.73 -4.77 -7.85
N LYS A 148 -9.01 -4.44 -8.11
CA LYS A 148 -9.54 -3.07 -7.96
C LYS A 148 -8.65 -2.06 -8.70
N ASN A 149 -8.20 -1.00 -8.03
CA ASN A 149 -7.30 0.03 -8.58
C ASN A 149 -5.82 -0.27 -8.27
N MET A 150 -5.43 -1.54 -8.18
CA MET A 150 -4.05 -1.96 -7.90
C MET A 150 -3.51 -2.96 -8.91
N ARG A 151 -2.30 -2.71 -9.43
CA ARG A 151 -1.50 -3.67 -10.20
C ARG A 151 -0.48 -4.35 -9.30
N ILE A 152 -0.37 -5.67 -9.41
CA ILE A 152 0.52 -6.49 -8.60
C ILE A 152 1.28 -7.41 -9.55
N ILE A 153 2.61 -7.34 -9.53
CA ILE A 153 3.49 -8.15 -10.36
C ILE A 153 4.27 -9.10 -9.46
N GLY A 154 4.08 -10.41 -9.65
CA GLY A 154 4.82 -11.46 -8.96
C GLY A 154 5.90 -12.05 -9.86
N LEU A 155 7.13 -12.06 -9.36
CA LEU A 155 8.33 -12.60 -10.02
C LEU A 155 9.04 -13.58 -9.09
N THR A 156 9.95 -14.39 -9.63
CA THR A 156 10.67 -15.45 -8.90
C THR A 156 12.17 -15.45 -9.19
N PRO A 157 12.87 -14.29 -9.12
CA PRO A 157 14.30 -14.25 -9.37
C PRO A 157 15.04 -15.05 -8.29
N GLY A 158 16.03 -15.83 -8.73
CA GLY A 158 16.78 -16.74 -7.85
C GLY A 158 16.11 -18.08 -7.57
N VAL A 159 14.82 -18.25 -7.88
CA VAL A 159 14.14 -19.55 -7.75
C VAL A 159 14.61 -20.48 -8.85
N SER A 160 15.15 -21.64 -8.45
CA SER A 160 15.68 -22.61 -9.39
C SER A 160 14.57 -23.30 -10.18
N GLY A 161 14.77 -23.43 -11.50
CA GLY A 161 13.75 -23.95 -12.43
C GLY A 161 12.76 -22.90 -12.94
N ALA A 162 12.84 -21.66 -12.48
CA ALA A 162 12.07 -20.52 -13.01
C ALA A 162 12.77 -19.84 -14.20
N ASP A 163 12.10 -18.84 -14.78
CA ASP A 163 12.61 -18.07 -15.92
C ASP A 163 13.92 -17.34 -15.61
N SER A 164 14.72 -17.09 -16.65
CA SER A 164 15.97 -16.36 -16.47
C SER A 164 15.72 -14.93 -16.01
N ARG A 165 16.69 -14.35 -15.27
CA ARG A 165 16.64 -12.95 -14.84
C ARG A 165 16.29 -11.98 -15.99
N LYS A 166 16.81 -12.23 -17.20
CA LYS A 166 16.53 -11.38 -18.36
C LYS A 166 15.05 -11.43 -18.76
N GLU A 167 14.45 -12.61 -18.77
CA GLU A 167 13.02 -12.80 -19.07
C GLU A 167 12.17 -12.17 -17.97
N GLN A 168 12.53 -12.35 -16.70
CA GLN A 168 11.82 -11.74 -15.57
C GLN A 168 11.85 -10.22 -15.61
N LEU A 169 13.00 -9.63 -15.92
CA LEU A 169 13.14 -8.19 -16.08
C LEU A 169 12.31 -7.68 -17.27
N SER A 170 12.30 -8.42 -18.38
CA SER A 170 11.47 -8.07 -19.54
C SER A 170 9.98 -8.12 -19.19
N PHE A 171 9.54 -9.14 -18.44
CA PHE A 171 8.16 -9.28 -17.99
C PHE A 171 7.76 -8.11 -17.07
N LEU A 172 8.61 -7.77 -16.09
CA LEU A 172 8.41 -6.61 -15.21
C LEU A 172 8.22 -5.33 -16.01
N LYS A 173 9.11 -5.08 -16.97
CA LYS A 173 9.07 -3.88 -17.82
C LYS A 173 7.78 -3.76 -18.59
N THR A 174 7.38 -4.84 -19.27
CA THR A 174 6.15 -4.89 -20.07
C THR A 174 4.92 -4.56 -19.22
N HIS A 175 4.82 -5.09 -18.01
CA HIS A 175 3.61 -4.96 -17.20
C HIS A 175 3.61 -3.73 -16.31
N LEU A 176 4.75 -3.11 -15.99
CA LEU A 176 4.79 -1.95 -15.12
C LEU A 176 4.90 -0.62 -15.87
N ARG A 177 5.55 -0.58 -17.04
CA ARG A 177 5.83 0.67 -17.77
C ARG A 177 4.58 1.53 -17.98
N ASP A 178 3.51 0.89 -18.42
CA ASP A 178 2.26 1.54 -18.84
C ASP A 178 1.11 1.29 -17.82
N ALA A 179 1.46 0.91 -16.59
CA ALA A 179 0.49 0.65 -15.52
C ALA A 179 -0.24 1.93 -15.10
N LYS A 180 -1.57 1.90 -15.18
CA LYS A 180 -2.44 3.08 -14.91
C LYS A 180 -3.11 3.02 -13.56
N GLU A 181 -3.04 1.88 -12.89
CA GLU A 181 -3.61 1.64 -11.57
C GLU A 181 -2.98 2.59 -10.56
N ASP A 182 -3.77 2.98 -9.57
CA ASP A 182 -3.34 3.90 -8.52
C ASP A 182 -2.18 3.30 -7.72
N TRP A 183 -2.38 2.07 -7.28
CA TRP A 183 -1.40 1.33 -6.51
C TRP A 183 -0.67 0.34 -7.40
N LYS A 184 0.64 0.20 -7.16
CA LYS A 184 1.50 -0.71 -7.90
C LYS A 184 2.35 -1.47 -6.90
N ILE A 185 2.44 -2.78 -7.07
CA ILE A 185 3.23 -3.67 -6.24
C ILE A 185 4.16 -4.49 -7.12
N CYS A 186 5.42 -4.56 -6.71
CA CYS A 186 6.36 -5.57 -7.15
C CYS A 186 6.60 -6.56 -6.01
N SER A 187 6.51 -7.85 -6.29
CA SER A 187 6.71 -8.89 -5.29
C SER A 187 7.56 -10.04 -5.81
N TRP A 188 8.39 -10.56 -4.92
CA TRP A 188 9.23 -11.74 -5.16
C TRP A 188 9.60 -12.39 -3.81
N HIS A 189 10.15 -13.60 -3.84
CA HIS A 189 10.52 -14.30 -2.61
C HIS A 189 11.87 -13.84 -2.04
N PHE A 190 12.91 -13.87 -2.86
CA PHE A 190 14.29 -13.54 -2.47
C PHE A 190 14.56 -12.04 -2.29
N TYR A 191 15.79 -11.67 -1.96
CA TYR A 191 16.20 -10.28 -1.78
C TYR A 191 17.61 -10.03 -2.32
N ASP A 192 17.96 -8.75 -2.46
CA ASP A 192 19.34 -8.34 -2.73
C ASP A 192 20.12 -8.09 -1.43
N LYS A 193 21.45 -8.05 -1.49
CA LYS A 193 22.37 -7.94 -0.34
C LYS A 193 22.12 -6.79 0.64
N TYR A 194 21.42 -5.74 0.22
CA TYR A 194 21.08 -4.61 1.08
C TYR A 194 19.75 -4.80 1.82
N TYR A 195 18.92 -5.74 1.38
CA TYR A 195 17.52 -5.89 1.79
C TYR A 195 17.29 -7.20 2.54
N HIS A 196 18.21 -7.53 3.45
CA HIS A 196 18.04 -8.55 4.49
C HIS A 196 18.73 -8.13 5.79
N THR A 197 18.50 -8.88 6.85
CA THR A 197 18.97 -8.64 8.22
C THR A 197 20.09 -9.61 8.65
N GLY A 198 20.62 -10.36 7.68
CA GLY A 198 21.92 -11.01 7.81
C GLY A 198 21.89 -12.52 8.06
N LYS A 199 20.76 -13.24 8.01
CA LYS A 199 20.80 -14.72 8.12
C LYS A 199 21.79 -15.34 7.11
N TYR A 200 21.76 -14.88 5.87
CA TYR A 200 22.64 -15.30 4.78
C TYR A 200 23.56 -14.15 4.35
N GLN A 201 24.58 -13.82 5.17
CA GLN A 201 25.48 -12.67 4.96
C GLN A 201 26.26 -12.72 3.65
N GLN A 202 26.44 -13.91 3.10
CA GLN A 202 27.16 -14.17 1.85
C GLN A 202 26.31 -13.96 0.59
N TYR A 203 25.01 -13.71 0.72
CA TYR A 203 24.15 -13.49 -0.43
C TYR A 203 24.45 -12.14 -1.09
N GLY A 204 24.68 -12.19 -2.41
CA GLY A 204 24.81 -11.02 -3.26
C GLY A 204 23.44 -10.46 -3.65
N ASN A 205 23.38 -9.84 -4.82
CA ASN A 205 22.15 -9.34 -5.42
C ASN A 205 21.43 -10.46 -6.18
N ILE A 206 20.66 -11.30 -5.47
CA ILE A 206 19.94 -12.43 -6.09
C ILE A 206 18.89 -11.96 -7.11
N VAL A 207 18.24 -10.83 -6.82
CA VAL A 207 17.15 -10.26 -7.64
C VAL A 207 17.76 -9.40 -8.74
N SER A 208 18.60 -8.43 -8.37
CA SER A 208 19.13 -7.44 -9.32
C SER A 208 20.41 -7.88 -10.02
N GLY A 209 21.07 -8.97 -9.64
CA GLY A 209 22.37 -9.37 -10.22
C GLY A 209 23.55 -8.57 -9.66
N ASP A 210 24.72 -9.21 -9.65
CA ASP A 210 25.95 -8.67 -9.05
C ASP A 210 26.92 -8.04 -10.06
N ARG A 211 26.65 -8.11 -11.37
CA ARG A 211 27.58 -7.59 -12.37
C ARG A 211 27.39 -6.08 -12.57
N ASP A 212 28.50 -5.40 -12.84
CA ASP A 212 28.44 -3.99 -13.24
C ASP A 212 27.55 -3.82 -14.48
N GLY A 213 26.57 -2.93 -14.39
CA GLY A 213 25.59 -2.67 -15.44
C GLY A 213 24.34 -3.56 -15.39
N ASP A 214 24.26 -4.53 -14.47
CA ASP A 214 23.01 -5.27 -14.24
C ASP A 214 21.92 -4.28 -13.76
N GLU A 215 20.82 -4.22 -14.50
CA GLU A 215 19.72 -3.30 -14.23
C GLU A 215 18.86 -3.76 -13.05
N SER A 216 18.62 -2.90 -12.07
CA SER A 216 17.94 -3.32 -10.83
C SER A 216 16.43 -3.38 -10.96
N PHE A 217 15.87 -4.50 -10.50
CA PHE A 217 14.43 -4.72 -10.40
C PHE A 217 13.81 -3.74 -9.39
N TYR A 218 14.48 -3.54 -8.25
CA TYR A 218 14.05 -2.59 -7.24
C TYR A 218 14.03 -1.16 -7.77
N ASP A 219 15.10 -0.71 -8.45
CA ASP A 219 15.16 0.64 -9.01
C ASP A 219 14.09 0.83 -10.11
N TYR A 220 13.82 -0.19 -10.93
CA TYR A 220 12.75 -0.13 -11.92
C TYR A 220 11.36 -0.01 -11.27
N CYS A 221 11.08 -0.80 -10.22
CA CYS A 221 9.82 -0.68 -9.48
C CYS A 221 9.67 0.70 -8.83
N LYS A 222 10.75 1.21 -8.24
CA LYS A 222 10.83 2.56 -7.66
C LYS A 222 10.55 3.66 -8.68
N ASP A 223 11.06 3.56 -9.89
CA ASP A 223 10.84 4.57 -10.94
C ASP A 223 9.34 4.70 -11.31
N HIS A 224 8.55 3.66 -11.06
CA HIS A 224 7.09 3.65 -11.21
C HIS A 224 6.32 3.82 -9.90
N GLY A 225 7.00 4.17 -8.80
CA GLY A 225 6.38 4.33 -7.48
C GLY A 225 5.73 3.05 -6.93
N ALA A 226 6.15 1.88 -7.40
CA ALA A 226 5.63 0.61 -6.91
C ALA A 226 6.18 0.28 -5.52
N ILE A 227 5.32 -0.21 -4.64
CA ILE A 227 5.69 -0.75 -3.33
C ILE A 227 6.35 -2.11 -3.56
N ILE A 228 7.42 -2.40 -2.83
CA ILE A 228 8.20 -3.62 -3.03
C ILE A 228 8.02 -4.54 -1.82
N PHE A 229 7.69 -5.81 -2.08
CA PHE A 229 7.55 -6.85 -1.06
C PHE A 229 8.46 -8.04 -1.35
N SER A 230 9.19 -8.46 -0.32
CA SER A 230 10.04 -9.65 -0.32
C SER A 230 9.90 -10.46 0.97
N ALA A 231 10.45 -11.66 1.02
CA ALA A 231 10.35 -12.59 2.14
C ALA A 231 11.69 -13.31 2.33
N HIS A 232 11.72 -14.63 2.56
CA HIS A 232 12.90 -15.50 2.65
C HIS A 232 13.81 -15.25 3.87
N ASP A 233 14.09 -13.99 4.19
CA ASP A 233 14.67 -13.62 5.47
C ASP A 233 13.52 -13.60 6.45
N HIS A 234 13.48 -14.57 7.35
CA HIS A 234 12.34 -14.80 8.24
C HIS A 234 12.26 -13.74 9.34
N VAL A 235 12.08 -12.49 8.94
CA VAL A 235 11.98 -11.28 9.74
C VAL A 235 10.92 -10.39 9.10
N TYR A 236 10.42 -9.44 9.88
CA TYR A 236 9.75 -8.29 9.30
C TYR A 236 10.73 -7.13 9.29
N ALA A 237 10.93 -6.49 8.15
CA ALA A 237 11.80 -5.33 8.05
C ALA A 237 11.30 -4.36 6.99
N ARG A 238 11.09 -3.10 7.36
CA ARG A 238 10.65 -2.04 6.47
C ARG A 238 11.77 -1.04 6.28
N THR A 239 12.05 -0.67 5.04
CA THR A 239 12.99 0.39 4.74
C THR A 239 12.38 1.77 4.96
N LYS A 240 13.22 2.78 5.07
CA LYS A 240 12.90 4.16 4.74
C LYS A 240 12.44 4.26 3.27
N VAL A 241 11.87 5.39 2.87
CA VAL A 241 11.68 5.69 1.45
C VAL A 241 13.06 5.85 0.81
N MET A 242 13.25 5.25 -0.36
CA MET A 242 14.51 5.12 -1.07
C MET A 242 14.40 5.79 -2.45
N LEU A 243 15.44 6.53 -2.82
CA LEU A 243 15.67 7.09 -4.16
C LEU A 243 16.51 6.16 -5.05
N LYS A 244 17.22 5.21 -4.44
CA LYS A 244 18.04 4.21 -5.14
C LYS A 244 18.21 2.97 -4.28
N PHE A 245 18.19 1.78 -4.90
CA PHE A 245 18.32 0.50 -4.23
C PHE A 245 19.67 -0.20 -4.45
N THR A 246 20.25 -0.09 -5.64
CA THR A 246 21.57 -0.70 -5.98
C THR A 246 22.73 -0.18 -5.15
N LYS A 247 22.67 1.10 -4.78
CA LYS A 247 23.52 1.74 -3.77
C LYS A 247 22.53 2.54 -2.93
N PRO A 248 22.10 2.02 -1.77
CA PRO A 248 20.98 2.58 -1.03
C PRO A 248 21.12 4.09 -0.81
N VAL A 249 20.17 4.86 -1.34
CA VAL A 249 20.04 6.30 -1.08
C VAL A 249 18.66 6.53 -0.52
N ILE A 250 18.59 7.04 0.70
CA ILE A 250 17.34 7.39 1.38
C ILE A 250 16.78 8.65 0.73
N ASP A 251 15.46 8.71 0.62
CA ASP A 251 14.76 9.90 0.18
C ASP A 251 14.87 11.01 1.22
N LYS A 252 15.25 12.22 0.77
CA LYS A 252 15.46 13.37 1.66
C LYS A 252 14.24 13.73 2.52
N PHE A 253 13.03 13.42 2.07
CA PHE A 253 11.81 13.70 2.83
C PHE A 253 11.52 12.64 3.91
N ASP A 254 12.23 11.51 3.89
CA ASP A 254 12.11 10.45 4.89
C ASP A 254 13.35 10.34 5.81
N GLU A 255 14.45 11.04 5.53
CA GLU A 255 15.68 10.99 6.35
C GLU A 255 15.40 11.21 7.84
N ASN A 256 14.64 12.26 8.15
CA ASN A 256 14.29 12.70 9.51
C ASN A 256 12.84 12.44 9.90
N ALA A 257 12.05 11.75 9.06
CA ALA A 257 10.69 11.37 9.40
C ALA A 257 10.69 10.35 10.55
N ASP A 258 9.64 10.32 11.36
CA ASP A 258 9.46 9.34 12.45
C ASP A 258 9.08 7.93 11.93
N GLY A 259 8.71 7.83 10.66
CA GLY A 259 8.31 6.59 9.98
C GLY A 259 6.84 6.22 10.10
N THR A 260 6.00 7.11 10.66
CA THR A 260 4.53 6.97 10.72
C THR A 260 3.86 7.29 9.39
N VAL A 261 4.54 8.04 8.51
CA VAL A 261 4.09 8.40 7.17
C VAL A 261 5.18 8.03 6.16
N VAL A 262 4.76 7.36 5.08
CA VAL A 262 5.60 6.96 3.96
C VAL A 262 5.08 7.65 2.70
N GLN A 263 5.91 8.44 2.03
CA GLN A 263 5.51 9.18 0.83
C GLN A 263 6.14 8.55 -0.42
N ILE A 264 5.31 7.90 -1.24
CA ILE A 264 5.74 7.25 -2.49
C ILE A 264 5.39 8.11 -3.71
N ARG A 265 6.19 8.00 -4.76
CA ARG A 265 6.01 8.66 -6.05
C ARG A 265 6.87 8.00 -7.10
N ASN A 266 6.69 8.36 -8.37
CA ASN A 266 7.63 7.97 -9.41
C ASN A 266 9.04 8.41 -9.01
N GLY A 267 9.96 7.45 -8.91
CA GLY A 267 11.34 7.68 -8.51
C GLY A 267 11.63 7.51 -7.01
N ALA A 268 10.63 7.33 -6.14
CA ALA A 268 10.83 7.08 -4.71
C ALA A 268 9.80 6.10 -4.12
N THR A 269 10.29 5.01 -3.51
CA THR A 269 9.45 3.99 -2.87
C THR A 269 10.19 3.30 -1.73
N PHE A 270 9.59 2.29 -1.10
CA PHE A 270 10.17 1.53 -0.01
C PHE A 270 10.02 0.02 -0.25
N ASN A 271 10.82 -0.76 0.46
CA ASN A 271 10.76 -2.23 0.47
C ASN A 271 10.35 -2.74 1.85
N ILE A 272 9.64 -3.86 1.88
CA ILE A 272 9.33 -4.60 3.09
C ILE A 272 9.67 -6.09 2.92
N LEU A 273 10.44 -6.62 3.87
CA LEU A 273 10.54 -8.04 4.14
C LEU A 273 9.37 -8.45 5.04
N SER A 274 8.57 -9.44 4.61
CA SER A 274 7.42 -9.97 5.36
C SER A 274 7.52 -11.49 5.51
N GLY A 275 8.63 -11.97 6.09
CA GLY A 275 8.97 -13.40 6.17
C GLY A 275 8.63 -14.10 7.48
N THR A 276 7.70 -13.58 8.28
CA THR A 276 7.39 -14.14 9.62
C THR A 276 6.06 -14.88 9.67
N GLY A 277 5.63 -15.47 8.57
CA GLY A 277 4.26 -15.96 8.41
C GLY A 277 3.88 -17.14 9.30
N GLY A 278 4.84 -17.92 9.82
CA GLY A 278 4.50 -19.06 10.68
C GLY A 278 5.52 -20.20 10.80
N TYR A 279 6.60 -20.20 10.01
CA TYR A 279 7.58 -21.29 10.03
C TYR A 279 8.69 -21.08 11.07
N GLU A 280 9.52 -20.05 10.89
CA GLU A 280 10.59 -19.66 11.82
C GLU A 280 10.71 -18.12 11.87
N VAL A 281 11.37 -17.58 12.89
CA VAL A 281 11.82 -16.18 12.93
C VAL A 281 13.33 -16.18 13.13
N TYR A 282 14.07 -15.46 12.29
CA TYR A 282 15.53 -15.38 12.36
C TYR A 282 16.02 -14.29 13.32
N VAL A 283 17.27 -14.43 13.77
CA VAL A 283 18.02 -13.38 14.47
C VAL A 283 18.65 -12.43 13.44
N GLU A 284 18.88 -11.20 13.86
CA GLU A 284 19.60 -10.22 13.04
C GLU A 284 21.11 -10.33 13.30
N GLN A 285 21.92 -10.30 12.25
CA GLN A 285 23.37 -10.51 12.36
C GLN A 285 24.13 -9.79 11.24
N GLY A 286 25.47 -9.84 11.31
CA GLY A 286 26.35 -9.21 10.33
C GLY A 286 26.27 -7.67 10.31
N GLU A 287 26.75 -7.07 9.23
CA GLU A 287 26.60 -5.63 8.98
C GLU A 287 25.19 -5.28 8.51
N GLN A 288 24.48 -6.25 7.90
CA GLN A 288 23.21 -6.03 7.23
C GLN A 288 22.11 -5.58 8.19
N LYS A 289 22.15 -6.05 9.45
CA LYS A 289 21.26 -5.55 10.50
C LYS A 289 21.44 -4.06 10.80
N ASN A 290 22.61 -3.49 10.54
CA ASN A 290 22.94 -2.11 10.90
C ASN A 290 22.78 -1.11 9.74
N TYR A 291 22.29 -1.55 8.57
CA TYR A 291 22.08 -0.64 7.45
C TYR A 291 21.09 0.48 7.81
N ASN A 292 21.49 1.72 7.51
CA ASN A 292 20.79 2.94 7.91
C ASN A 292 19.43 3.13 7.21
N HIS A 293 19.19 2.41 6.12
CA HIS A 293 17.92 2.45 5.39
C HIS A 293 16.82 1.64 6.08
N TRP A 294 17.13 0.83 7.10
CA TRP A 294 16.07 0.18 7.87
C TRP A 294 15.32 1.20 8.72
N ARG A 295 13.99 1.28 8.53
CA ARG A 295 13.10 2.09 9.38
C ARG A 295 12.70 1.33 10.63
N LYS A 296 12.27 0.08 10.45
CA LYS A 296 11.74 -0.76 11.52
C LYS A 296 12.00 -2.22 11.20
N LYS A 297 12.39 -2.99 12.21
CA LYS A 297 12.72 -4.41 12.08
C LYS A 297 12.15 -5.19 13.25
N TYR A 298 11.78 -6.43 12.97
CA TYR A 298 11.26 -7.39 13.92
C TYR A 298 11.88 -8.75 13.63
N ALA A 299 12.54 -9.28 14.63
CA ALA A 299 13.32 -10.51 14.55
C ALA A 299 13.12 -11.33 15.83
N LYS A 300 13.75 -12.51 15.88
CA LYS A 300 13.62 -13.49 16.96
C LYS A 300 14.02 -12.93 18.34
N GLY A 301 14.95 -11.98 18.34
CA GLY A 301 15.59 -11.42 19.52
C GLY A 301 16.65 -12.35 20.12
N ASP A 302 17.56 -11.78 20.91
CA ASP A 302 18.72 -12.49 21.44
C ASP A 302 18.33 -13.57 22.48
N ASN A 303 17.16 -13.42 23.11
CA ASN A 303 16.65 -14.35 24.12
C ASN A 303 15.50 -15.20 23.58
N ASN A 304 15.31 -15.28 22.26
CA ASN A 304 14.23 -15.99 21.59
C ASN A 304 12.81 -15.50 21.97
N GLU A 305 12.67 -14.28 22.47
CA GLU A 305 11.40 -13.72 22.94
C GLU A 305 10.32 -13.66 21.86
N ASN A 306 10.72 -13.66 20.59
CA ASN A 306 9.83 -13.59 19.43
C ASN A 306 9.78 -14.90 18.62
N ALA A 307 10.42 -15.97 19.07
CA ALA A 307 10.56 -17.22 18.30
C ALA A 307 9.23 -17.91 17.90
N LYS A 308 8.12 -17.60 18.59
CA LYS A 308 6.77 -18.08 18.30
C LYS A 308 5.74 -16.95 18.16
N ARG A 309 6.23 -15.72 17.95
CA ARG A 309 5.42 -14.52 17.74
C ARG A 309 5.47 -14.15 16.26
N PHE A 310 4.85 -15.00 15.45
CA PHE A 310 4.71 -14.82 14.02
C PHE A 310 3.76 -13.68 13.69
N GLY A 311 3.80 -13.18 12.46
CA GLY A 311 3.04 -12.02 12.07
C GLY A 311 2.90 -11.85 10.56
N GLY A 312 1.96 -10.99 10.20
CA GLY A 312 1.65 -10.62 8.82
C GLY A 312 1.41 -9.12 8.71
N LEU A 313 1.63 -8.58 7.52
CA LEU A 313 1.34 -7.19 7.20
C LEU A 313 -0.05 -7.06 6.59
N PHE A 314 -0.86 -6.13 7.07
CA PHE A 314 -2.20 -5.87 6.59
C PHE A 314 -2.30 -4.40 6.21
N CYS A 315 -2.54 -4.13 4.92
CA CYS A 315 -2.61 -2.77 4.37
C CYS A 315 -4.01 -2.49 3.83
N ASN A 316 -4.68 -1.52 4.44
CA ASN A 316 -5.93 -0.94 3.95
C ASN A 316 -5.61 0.15 2.92
N PHE A 317 -5.98 -0.08 1.67
CA PHE A 317 -5.81 0.86 0.57
C PHE A 317 -7.11 1.62 0.32
N ASN A 318 -6.96 2.82 -0.23
CA ASN A 318 -8.05 3.77 -0.48
C ASN A 318 -8.80 4.15 0.82
N VAL A 319 -8.06 4.46 1.88
CA VAL A 319 -8.65 4.80 3.19
C VAL A 319 -9.67 5.94 3.02
N ASP A 320 -10.89 5.71 3.51
CA ASP A 320 -12.03 6.64 3.40
C ASP A 320 -12.41 7.06 1.97
N GLY A 321 -12.01 6.27 0.96
CA GLY A 321 -12.23 6.55 -0.45
C GLY A 321 -11.03 7.22 -1.15
N ASN A 322 -10.04 7.70 -0.39
CA ASN A 322 -8.90 8.45 -0.92
C ASN A 322 -7.88 7.49 -1.56
N ASN A 323 -7.85 7.41 -2.88
CA ASN A 323 -6.95 6.53 -3.63
C ASN A 323 -5.46 6.93 -3.60
N ARG A 324 -5.12 8.01 -2.88
CA ARG A 324 -3.74 8.40 -2.58
C ARG A 324 -3.32 8.02 -1.16
N LYS A 325 -4.20 7.41 -0.36
CA LYS A 325 -3.95 7.06 1.04
C LYS A 325 -4.16 5.58 1.31
N ALA A 326 -3.19 4.98 2.00
CA ALA A 326 -3.29 3.65 2.57
C ALA A 326 -2.81 3.65 4.03
N TYR A 327 -3.24 2.66 4.80
CA TYR A 327 -2.80 2.44 6.17
C TYR A 327 -2.39 0.99 6.36
N CYS A 328 -1.18 0.76 6.85
CA CYS A 328 -0.62 -0.57 7.04
C CYS A 328 -0.34 -0.84 8.52
N GLN A 329 -0.55 -2.09 8.94
CA GLN A 329 -0.13 -2.60 10.23
C GLN A 329 0.56 -3.96 10.11
N PHE A 330 1.69 -4.11 10.78
CA PHE A 330 2.29 -5.42 11.02
C PHE A 330 1.78 -5.95 12.37
N LEU A 331 0.99 -7.02 12.30
CA LEU A 331 0.33 -7.64 13.45
C LEU A 331 1.03 -8.95 13.81
N ARG A 332 1.04 -9.29 15.10
CA ARG A 332 1.68 -10.51 15.60
C ARG A 332 0.76 -11.32 16.50
N ILE A 333 0.88 -12.64 16.41
CA ILE A 333 0.27 -13.56 17.37
C ILE A 333 1.10 -13.61 18.66
N ASN A 334 0.50 -14.16 19.73
CA ASN A 334 1.20 -14.49 20.99
C ASN A 334 1.98 -13.32 21.62
N SER A 335 1.53 -12.08 21.39
CA SER A 335 2.17 -10.84 21.83
C SER A 335 1.20 -10.05 22.71
N SER A 336 1.69 -9.41 23.78
CA SER A 336 0.88 -8.51 24.62
C SER A 336 0.40 -7.30 23.82
N GLU A 337 1.28 -6.75 22.99
CA GLU A 337 0.96 -5.74 21.99
C GLU A 337 0.87 -6.39 20.60
N LYS A 338 -0.34 -6.46 20.06
CA LYS A 338 -0.62 -7.12 18.77
C LYS A 338 -0.02 -6.34 17.60
N VAL A 339 -0.09 -5.02 17.62
CA VAL A 339 0.49 -4.15 16.59
C VAL A 339 1.97 -3.94 16.92
N PHE A 340 2.86 -4.25 15.99
CA PHE A 340 4.28 -3.93 16.16
C PHE A 340 4.70 -2.73 15.32
N ASP A 341 4.21 -2.64 14.08
CA ASP A 341 4.41 -1.49 13.23
C ASP A 341 3.10 -1.00 12.64
N SER A 342 3.00 0.30 12.42
CA SER A 342 1.88 0.96 11.78
C SER A 342 2.33 2.23 11.08
N PHE A 343 1.85 2.45 9.85
CA PHE A 343 2.20 3.63 9.08
C PHE A 343 1.16 3.90 8.00
N TYR A 344 1.01 5.17 7.64
CA TYR A 344 0.28 5.59 6.46
C TYR A 344 1.20 5.61 5.24
N ILE A 345 0.65 5.28 4.08
CA ILE A 345 1.29 5.50 2.79
C ILE A 345 0.51 6.57 2.06
N TYR A 346 1.20 7.62 1.62
CA TYR A 346 0.65 8.63 0.74
C TYR A 346 1.35 8.57 -0.61
N ARG A 347 0.55 8.54 -1.68
CA ARG A 347 1.05 8.86 -3.03
C ARG A 347 1.19 10.37 -3.09
N ASN A 348 2.42 10.88 -3.11
CA ASN A 348 2.69 12.31 -3.12
C ASN A 348 3.75 12.64 -4.16
N ASP A 349 3.31 13.12 -5.32
CA ASP A 349 4.19 13.42 -6.45
C ASP A 349 5.08 14.64 -6.22
N ASP A 350 4.71 15.54 -5.29
CA ASP A 350 5.50 16.73 -4.93
C ASP A 350 5.53 16.97 -3.41
N PRO A 351 6.28 16.15 -2.65
CA PRO A 351 6.40 16.30 -1.20
C PRO A 351 7.18 17.56 -0.77
N GLY A 352 7.75 18.32 -1.71
CA GLY A 352 8.37 19.62 -1.43
C GLY A 352 7.35 20.73 -1.22
N SER A 353 6.20 20.63 -1.87
CA SER A 353 5.16 21.68 -1.86
C SER A 353 3.83 21.20 -1.29
N VAL A 354 3.55 19.88 -1.37
CA VAL A 354 2.28 19.28 -0.95
C VAL A 354 2.51 18.47 0.32
N THR A 355 1.83 18.84 1.40
CA THR A 355 1.82 18.02 2.61
C THR A 355 0.78 16.90 2.50
N TYR A 356 0.94 15.81 3.25
CA TYR A 356 -0.09 14.76 3.34
C TYR A 356 -1.42 15.29 3.89
N LYS A 357 -1.39 16.33 4.71
CA LYS A 357 -2.59 17.04 5.17
C LYS A 357 -3.31 17.72 4.00
N ASN A 358 -2.58 18.36 3.09
CA ASN A 358 -3.18 18.94 1.88
C ASN A 358 -3.81 17.86 0.99
N ILE A 359 -3.23 16.66 0.93
CA ILE A 359 -3.83 15.53 0.18
C ILE A 359 -5.19 15.14 0.77
N ASP A 360 -5.29 15.06 2.09
CA ASP A 360 -6.53 14.75 2.79
C ASP A 360 -7.56 15.88 2.62
N GLU A 361 -7.16 17.13 2.86
CA GLU A 361 -8.03 18.32 2.73
C GLU A 361 -8.58 18.49 1.30
N ASN A 362 -7.72 18.29 0.29
CA ASN A 362 -8.15 18.37 -1.11
C ASN A 362 -9.18 17.27 -1.44
N PHE A 363 -8.98 16.05 -0.96
CA PHE A 363 -9.94 14.97 -1.17
C PHE A 363 -11.28 15.24 -0.46
N GLU A 364 -11.25 15.75 0.77
CA GLU A 364 -12.45 16.15 1.50
C GLU A 364 -13.22 17.27 0.79
N TYR A 365 -12.49 18.25 0.23
CA TYR A 365 -13.09 19.32 -0.56
C TYR A 365 -13.74 18.79 -1.85
N GLU A 366 -13.06 17.91 -2.59
CA GLU A 366 -13.62 17.25 -3.78
C GLU A 366 -14.87 16.43 -3.45
N LYS A 367 -14.83 15.68 -2.34
CA LYS A 367 -15.97 14.92 -1.81
C LYS A 367 -17.15 15.82 -1.49
N LEU A 368 -16.92 16.95 -0.80
CA LEU A 368 -17.97 17.91 -0.47
C LEU A 368 -18.57 18.54 -1.73
N LYS A 369 -17.73 18.89 -2.70
CA LYS A 369 -18.18 19.44 -3.98
C LYS A 369 -19.08 18.45 -4.73
N ALA A 370 -18.69 17.16 -4.79
CA ALA A 370 -19.50 16.12 -5.42
C ALA A 370 -20.85 15.94 -4.71
N TYR A 371 -20.85 15.92 -3.38
CA TYR A 371 -22.08 15.86 -2.58
C TYR A 371 -23.03 17.03 -2.87
N LYS A 372 -22.50 18.26 -2.92
CA LYS A 372 -23.29 19.47 -3.22
C LYS A 372 -23.92 19.40 -4.61
N ILE A 373 -23.18 18.93 -5.61
CA ILE A 373 -23.66 18.74 -6.99
C ILE A 373 -24.81 17.73 -7.02
N GLU A 374 -24.64 16.56 -6.40
CA GLU A 374 -25.67 15.50 -6.39
C GLU A 374 -26.96 15.93 -5.68
N ASN A 375 -26.85 16.80 -4.67
CA ASN A 375 -27.98 17.29 -3.89
C ASN A 375 -28.51 18.66 -4.36
N ASN A 376 -28.06 19.17 -5.50
CA ASN A 376 -28.45 20.48 -6.03
C ASN A 376 -28.34 21.61 -4.99
N ILE A 377 -27.20 21.65 -4.28
CA ILE A 377 -26.86 22.68 -3.31
C ILE A 377 -25.98 23.69 -4.03
N GLN A 378 -26.49 24.90 -4.24
CA GLN A 378 -25.69 26.00 -4.78
C GLN A 378 -24.90 26.66 -3.65
N ASP A 379 -23.63 26.94 -3.92
CA ASP A 379 -22.86 27.83 -3.06
C ASP A 379 -23.46 29.24 -3.19
N GLU A 380 -23.72 29.91 -2.05
CA GLU A 380 -24.09 31.31 -2.11
C GLU A 380 -22.97 32.09 -2.81
N PRO A 381 -23.28 32.99 -3.76
CA PRO A 381 -22.25 33.80 -4.39
C PRO A 381 -21.51 34.56 -3.29
N ILE A 382 -20.19 34.39 -3.23
CA ILE A 382 -19.33 35.19 -2.37
C ILE A 382 -19.52 36.63 -2.83
N ILE A 383 -20.26 37.42 -2.04
CA ILE A 383 -20.33 38.86 -2.23
C ILE A 383 -18.94 39.38 -1.90
N GLU A 384 -18.11 39.58 -2.93
CA GLU A 384 -16.90 40.39 -2.81
C GLU A 384 -17.32 41.73 -2.20
N LYS A 385 -16.95 41.94 -0.93
CA LYS A 385 -17.03 43.25 -0.34
C LYS A 385 -15.98 44.09 -1.05
N ASP A 386 -16.45 44.86 -2.03
CA ASP A 386 -15.72 45.95 -2.66
C ASP A 386 -15.13 46.84 -1.55
N GLU A 387 -13.83 46.70 -1.27
CA GLU A 387 -13.10 47.63 -0.42
C GLU A 387 -12.90 48.94 -1.18
N THR A 388 -13.97 49.73 -1.28
CA THR A 388 -13.86 51.16 -1.61
C THR A 388 -13.50 51.94 -0.35
N ASN A 389 -12.25 51.83 0.09
CA ASN A 389 -11.64 52.83 0.95
C ASN A 389 -10.74 53.73 0.11
N LYS A 390 -11.38 54.68 -0.59
CA LYS A 390 -10.71 55.94 -0.98
C LYS A 390 -10.27 56.63 0.31
N LYS A 391 -8.96 56.64 0.57
CA LYS A 391 -8.37 57.63 1.46
C LYS A 391 -8.25 58.92 0.68
N ASP A 392 -9.02 59.90 1.11
CA ASP A 392 -8.77 61.31 0.85
C ASP A 392 -7.38 61.67 1.40
N ASP A 393 -6.52 62.20 0.55
CA ASP A 393 -5.24 62.79 0.93
C ASP A 393 -5.30 64.28 0.57
N PRO A 394 -5.38 65.20 1.55
CA PRO A 394 -5.28 66.62 1.30
C PRO A 394 -3.92 67.11 1.78
N HIS A 395 -2.91 67.10 0.92
CA HIS A 395 -1.87 68.13 0.99
C HIS A 395 -1.27 68.45 -0.38
N SER A 396 -1.50 69.69 -0.78
CA SER A 396 -0.87 70.36 -1.89
C SER A 396 0.35 71.15 -1.42
N VAL A 397 1.25 71.39 -2.40
CA VAL A 397 2.20 72.51 -2.56
C VAL A 397 3.70 72.21 -2.34
N LYS A 398 4.37 72.06 -3.50
CA LYS A 398 5.62 72.68 -4.01
C LYS A 398 6.84 72.82 -3.10
N GLU A 399 8.03 72.42 -3.59
CA GLU A 399 9.02 73.33 -4.21
C GLU A 399 10.24 72.58 -4.80
N ASN A 400 10.94 73.28 -5.69
CA ASN A 400 11.99 72.86 -6.62
C ASN A 400 13.41 72.75 -6.01
N ASN A 401 14.33 72.20 -6.83
CA ASN A 401 15.82 72.27 -6.80
C ASN A 401 16.49 71.41 -5.72
N ASP A 402 17.52 70.59 -5.97
CA ASP A 402 18.58 70.54 -7.00
C ASP A 402 18.76 69.12 -7.55
#